data_AF-A0AAN4SWP1-F1
#
_entry.id   AF-A0AAN4SWP1-F1
#
_cell.length_a   1.000
_cell.length_b   1.000
_cell.length_c   1.000
_cell.angle_alpha   90.00
_cell.angle_beta   90.00
_cell.angle_gamma   90.00
#
_symmetry.space_group_name_H-M   'P 1'
#
loop_
_entity.id
_entity.type
_entity.pdbx_description
1 polymer ?
#
loop_
_entity_poly.entity_id
_entity_poly.type
_entity_poly.pdbx_seq_one_letter_code
_entity_poly.pdbx_strand_id
1 'polypeptide(L)'
;MLITDAMQAAGMPDGRYTLCGEEVQMHGGVVRIASGGLAGSTLSVDAAVRNMVELTGVTPAEAIHMASLHPARMLGVDGVLGSLKPGKRASVVALDSGLHVQQIWIQGQLASF
;
A
#
# COMPACT_ATOMS: atom_id res chain seq x y z
N MET A 1 9.73 -5.98 3.54
CA MET A 1 8.34 -6.20 3.09
C MET A 1 7.53 -5.00 3.54
N LEU A 2 6.60 -4.50 2.71
CA LEU A 2 5.73 -3.39 3.06
C LEU A 2 4.29 -3.89 3.23
N ILE A 3 3.66 -3.49 4.33
CA ILE A 3 2.23 -3.65 4.60
C ILE A 3 1.70 -2.31 5.07
N THR A 4 0.44 -2.00 4.75
CA THR A 4 -0.17 -0.72 5.16
C THR A 4 -0.71 -0.77 6.58
N ASP A 5 -1.22 -1.93 7.01
CA ASP A 5 -2.12 -2.05 8.16
C ASP A 5 -3.28 -1.03 8.09
N ALA A 6 -3.71 -0.73 6.86
CA ALA A 6 -4.73 0.27 6.60
C ALA A 6 -6.10 -0.17 7.12
N MET A 7 -6.79 0.73 7.81
CA MET A 7 -8.18 0.53 8.22
C MET A 7 -9.13 1.38 7.37
N GLN A 8 -10.46 1.29 7.61
CA GLN A 8 -11.48 1.98 6.81
C GLN A 8 -11.33 3.52 6.72
N ALA A 9 -10.52 4.12 7.60
CA ALA A 9 -10.23 5.55 7.56
C ALA A 9 -9.19 5.93 6.47
N ALA A 10 -8.48 4.97 5.90
CA ALA A 10 -7.53 5.20 4.82
C ALA A 10 -8.22 5.78 3.58
N GLY A 11 -7.76 6.94 3.11
CA GLY A 11 -8.35 7.67 1.98
C GLY A 11 -9.62 8.46 2.32
N MET A 12 -10.01 8.53 3.60
CA MET A 12 -11.20 9.26 4.07
C MET A 12 -10.81 10.58 4.76
N PRO A 13 -11.72 11.55 4.93
CA PRO A 13 -11.45 12.78 5.70
C PRO A 13 -11.34 12.52 7.20
N ASP A 14 -10.68 13.42 7.94
CA ASP A 14 -10.62 13.38 9.41
C ASP A 14 -12.01 13.20 10.03
N GLY A 15 -12.10 12.38 11.09
CA GLY A 15 -13.40 12.02 11.66
C GLY A 15 -13.36 10.85 12.63
N ARG A 16 -14.55 10.37 13.00
CA ARG A 16 -14.74 9.19 13.85
C ARG A 16 -14.98 7.98 12.96
N TYR A 17 -14.34 6.87 13.30
CA TYR A 17 -14.44 5.59 12.64
C TYR A 17 -14.57 4.49 13.68
N THR A 18 -14.78 3.27 13.21
CA THR A 18 -14.73 2.06 14.04
C THR A 18 -13.62 1.12 13.60
N LEU A 19 -12.99 0.45 14.56
CA LEU A 19 -12.06 -0.66 14.30
C LEU A 19 -12.37 -1.77 15.28
N CYS A 20 -12.69 -2.96 14.78
CA CYS A 20 -13.08 -4.12 15.60
C CYS A 20 -14.23 -3.84 16.60
N GLY A 21 -15.15 -2.92 16.26
CA GLY A 21 -16.28 -2.53 17.11
C GLY A 21 -15.98 -1.42 18.13
N GLU A 22 -14.73 -0.96 18.22
CA GLU A 22 -14.35 0.19 19.06
C GLU A 22 -14.33 1.50 18.27
N GLU A 23 -14.75 2.61 18.88
CA GLU A 23 -14.64 3.94 18.28
C GLU A 23 -13.17 4.41 18.28
N VAL A 24 -12.72 4.88 17.13
CA VAL A 24 -11.41 5.48 16.93
C VAL A 24 -11.56 6.84 16.27
N GLN A 25 -10.62 7.74 16.54
CA GLN A 25 -10.62 9.08 15.97
C GLN A 25 -9.40 9.26 15.06
N MET A 26 -9.66 9.71 13.84
CA MET A 26 -8.63 10.12 12.90
C MET A 26 -8.44 11.63 12.96
N HIS A 27 -7.18 12.04 13.12
CA HIS A 27 -6.78 13.43 12.97
C HIS A 27 -5.44 13.52 12.25
N GLY A 28 -5.38 14.30 11.17
CA GLY A 28 -4.18 14.45 10.35
C GLY A 28 -3.69 13.11 9.79
N GLY A 29 -4.61 12.20 9.44
CA GLY A 29 -4.29 10.85 8.97
C GLY A 29 -3.77 9.88 10.05
N VAL A 30 -3.66 10.29 11.31
CA VAL A 30 -3.28 9.39 12.42
C VAL A 30 -4.53 8.94 13.17
N VAL A 31 -4.73 7.63 13.29
CA VAL A 31 -5.89 7.05 13.97
C VAL A 31 -5.51 6.62 15.39
N ARG A 32 -6.35 7.01 16.36
CA ARG A 32 -6.15 6.67 17.78
C ARG A 32 -7.42 6.17 18.45
N ILE A 33 -7.25 5.25 19.40
CA ILE A 33 -8.30 4.89 20.39
C ILE A 33 -8.41 5.96 21.47
N ALA A 34 -9.48 5.91 22.28
CA ALA A 34 -9.76 6.87 23.34
C ALA A 34 -8.62 7.00 24.38
N SER A 35 -7.86 5.92 24.63
CA SER A 35 -6.69 5.94 25.52
C SER A 35 -5.44 6.58 24.89
N GLY A 36 -5.50 6.98 23.61
CA GLY A 36 -4.42 7.63 22.87
C GLY A 36 -3.50 6.68 22.07
N GLY A 37 -3.67 5.37 22.21
CA GLY A 37 -2.93 4.37 21.43
C GLY A 37 -3.22 4.46 19.93
N LEU A 38 -2.25 4.06 19.09
CA LEU A 38 -2.46 3.98 17.64
C LEU A 38 -3.40 2.81 17.31
N ALA A 39 -4.28 3.00 16.32
CA ALA A 39 -5.23 2.00 15.87
C ALA A 39 -5.19 1.85 14.35
N GLY A 40 -4.42 0.88 13.87
CA GLY A 40 -4.15 0.69 12.45
C GLY A 40 -3.48 1.90 11.82
N SER A 41 -3.67 2.04 10.52
CA SER A 41 -3.01 3.04 9.69
C SER A 41 -3.96 3.60 8.62
N THR A 42 -3.54 4.70 8.00
CA THR A 42 -4.18 5.31 6.82
C THR A 42 -3.28 5.28 5.59
N LEU A 43 -2.11 4.62 5.71
CA LEU A 43 -1.06 4.58 4.69
C LEU A 43 -1.52 3.82 3.45
N SER A 44 -1.25 4.37 2.27
CA SER A 44 -1.39 3.65 0.99
C SER A 44 -0.08 2.94 0.62
N VAL A 45 -0.15 1.89 -0.20
CA VAL A 45 1.05 1.11 -0.59
C VAL A 45 2.04 1.97 -1.40
N ASP A 46 1.56 2.83 -2.29
CA ASP A 46 2.42 3.75 -3.06
C ASP A 46 3.12 4.77 -2.15
N ALA A 47 2.43 5.28 -1.12
CA ALA A 47 3.06 6.13 -0.11
C ALA A 47 4.09 5.36 0.71
N ALA A 48 3.84 4.09 1.05
CA ALA A 48 4.83 3.25 1.73
C ALA A 48 6.11 3.06 0.89
N VAL A 49 5.98 2.90 -0.43
CA VAL A 49 7.11 2.82 -1.36
C VAL A 49 7.88 4.14 -1.39
N ARG A 50 7.20 5.29 -1.55
CA ARG A 50 7.84 6.62 -1.52
C ARG A 50 8.56 6.87 -0.20
N ASN A 51 7.88 6.65 0.92
CA ASN A 51 8.46 6.79 2.26
C ASN A 51 9.73 5.94 2.42
N MET A 52 9.76 4.75 1.83
CA MET A 52 10.95 3.91 1.94
C MET A 52 12.14 4.48 1.20
N VAL A 53 11.93 5.01 0.00
CA VAL A 53 12.98 5.68 -0.76
C VAL A 53 13.44 6.95 -0.04
N GLU A 54 12.50 7.81 0.37
CA GLU A 54 12.79 9.14 0.94
C GLU A 54 13.40 9.07 2.34
N LEU A 55 12.86 8.22 3.22
CA LEU A 55 13.24 8.21 4.63
C LEU A 55 14.43 7.28 4.94
N THR A 56 14.71 6.30 4.08
CA THR A 56 15.77 5.31 4.34
C THR A 56 16.83 5.23 3.25
N GLY A 57 16.62 5.86 2.09
CA GLY A 57 17.58 5.85 0.99
C GLY A 57 17.65 4.52 0.23
N VAL A 58 16.69 3.62 0.43
CA VAL A 58 16.60 2.37 -0.35
C VAL A 58 16.25 2.71 -1.80
N THR A 59 16.78 1.95 -2.76
CA THR A 59 16.53 2.21 -4.19
C THR A 59 15.05 2.03 -4.54
N PRO A 60 14.51 2.75 -5.54
CA PRO A 60 13.13 2.57 -5.99
C PRO A 60 12.80 1.13 -6.36
N ALA A 61 13.72 0.43 -7.04
CA ALA A 61 13.53 -0.97 -7.42
C ALA A 61 13.35 -1.89 -6.19
N GLU A 62 14.17 -1.69 -5.16
CA GLU A 62 14.09 -2.48 -3.94
C GLU A 62 12.83 -2.16 -3.12
N ALA A 63 12.45 -0.89 -3.03
CA ALA A 63 11.18 -0.48 -2.42
C ALA A 63 9.96 -1.10 -3.14
N ILE A 64 9.96 -1.11 -4.48
CA ILE A 64 8.93 -1.78 -5.29
C ILE A 64 8.92 -3.29 -5.02
N HIS A 65 10.08 -3.95 -4.93
CA HIS A 65 10.14 -5.37 -4.58
C HIS A 65 9.58 -5.65 -3.19
N MET A 66 9.81 -4.77 -2.21
CA MET A 66 9.22 -4.90 -0.88
C MET A 66 7.69 -4.83 -0.87
N ALA A 67 7.08 -4.10 -1.81
CA ALA A 67 5.63 -3.99 -1.99
C ALA A 67 5.02 -5.04 -2.95
N SER A 68 5.84 -5.78 -3.71
CA SER A 68 5.36 -6.69 -4.75
C SER A 68 5.98 -8.10 -4.67
N LEU A 69 7.25 -8.25 -5.04
CA LEU A 69 7.93 -9.55 -5.12
C LEU A 69 8.05 -10.24 -3.76
N HIS A 70 8.40 -9.50 -2.71
CA HIS A 70 8.57 -10.06 -1.37
C HIS A 70 7.27 -10.64 -0.78
N PRO A 71 6.13 -9.90 -0.75
CA PRO A 71 4.88 -10.50 -0.30
C PRO A 71 4.41 -11.65 -1.21
N ALA A 72 4.65 -11.58 -2.53
CA ALA A 72 4.31 -12.69 -3.43
C ALA A 72 5.09 -13.97 -3.10
N ARG A 73 6.39 -13.87 -2.80
CA ARG A 73 7.23 -15.00 -2.37
C ARG A 73 6.80 -15.54 -1.02
N MET A 74 6.52 -14.65 -0.06
CA MET A 74 6.06 -15.05 1.27
C MET A 74 4.78 -15.88 1.22
N LEU A 75 3.87 -15.54 0.31
CA LEU A 75 2.61 -16.25 0.10
C LEU A 75 2.70 -17.43 -0.88
N GLY A 76 3.88 -17.70 -1.48
CA GLY A 76 4.05 -18.76 -2.47
C GLY A 76 3.33 -18.52 -3.80
N VAL A 77 3.02 -17.25 -4.13
CA VAL A 77 2.29 -16.86 -5.36
C VAL A 77 3.18 -16.13 -6.37
N ASP A 78 4.49 -16.09 -6.15
CA ASP A 78 5.44 -15.47 -7.05
C ASP A 78 5.62 -16.24 -8.38
N GLY A 79 5.00 -17.40 -8.56
CA GLY A 79 4.82 -18.00 -9.90
C GLY A 79 3.86 -17.20 -10.79
N VAL A 80 2.89 -16.48 -10.19
CA VAL A 80 1.78 -15.81 -10.90
C VAL A 80 1.82 -14.28 -10.76
N LEU A 81 2.31 -13.77 -9.63
CA LEU A 81 2.32 -12.35 -9.26
C LEU A 81 3.73 -11.87 -8.85
N GLY A 82 3.83 -10.60 -8.46
CA GLY A 82 5.02 -10.02 -7.80
C GLY A 82 6.18 -9.61 -8.73
N SER A 83 6.10 -9.88 -10.04
CA SER A 83 7.09 -9.38 -11.01
C SER A 83 6.51 -9.31 -12.40
N LEU A 84 7.04 -8.41 -13.24
CA LEU A 84 6.69 -8.35 -14.66
C LEU A 84 7.55 -9.34 -15.46
N LYS A 85 6.98 -10.51 -15.80
CA LYS A 85 7.63 -11.55 -16.63
C LYS A 85 6.59 -12.22 -17.55
N PRO A 86 6.98 -12.66 -18.76
CA PRO A 86 6.09 -13.44 -19.62
C PRO A 86 5.51 -14.65 -18.89
N GLY A 87 4.23 -14.95 -19.14
CA GLY A 87 3.49 -16.05 -18.49
C GLY A 87 2.85 -15.70 -17.15
N LYS A 88 3.20 -14.56 -16.53
CA LYS A 88 2.57 -14.09 -15.29
C LYS A 88 1.29 -13.29 -15.56
N ARG A 89 0.46 -13.15 -14.53
CA ARG A 89 -0.77 -12.35 -14.58
C ARG A 89 -0.42 -10.86 -14.78
N ALA A 90 -1.09 -10.23 -15.74
CA ALA A 90 -0.93 -8.79 -16.04
C ALA A 90 -1.65 -7.91 -14.99
N SER A 91 -1.18 -7.95 -13.74
CA SER A 91 -1.59 -7.00 -12.69
C SER A 91 -0.42 -6.05 -12.43
N VAL A 92 -0.52 -4.84 -12.96
CA VAL A 92 0.61 -3.92 -13.13
C VAL A 92 0.18 -2.51 -12.72
N VAL A 93 1.11 -1.76 -12.15
CA VAL A 93 0.95 -0.34 -11.84
C VAL A 93 2.04 0.42 -12.59
N ALA A 94 1.65 1.41 -13.39
CA ALA A 94 2.58 2.37 -13.98
C ALA A 94 2.80 3.52 -12.99
N LEU A 95 4.06 3.84 -12.75
CA LEU A 95 4.48 4.91 -11.86
C LEU A 95 5.26 5.97 -12.66
N ASP A 96 5.15 7.23 -12.27
CA ASP A 96 6.05 8.28 -12.77
C ASP A 96 7.41 8.28 -12.04
N SER A 97 8.27 9.23 -12.37
CA SER A 97 9.60 9.38 -11.75
C SER A 97 9.55 9.73 -10.26
N GLY A 98 8.44 10.28 -9.77
CA GLY A 98 8.18 10.52 -8.36
C GLY A 98 7.49 9.35 -7.66
N LEU A 99 7.33 8.21 -8.33
CA LEU A 99 6.64 7.02 -7.83
C LEU A 99 5.15 7.28 -7.49
N HIS A 100 4.50 8.19 -8.22
CA HIS A 100 3.05 8.36 -8.16
C HIS A 100 2.36 7.48 -9.20
N VAL A 101 1.19 6.95 -8.84
CA VAL A 101 0.41 6.06 -9.69
C VAL A 101 -0.18 6.82 -10.86
N GLN A 102 0.09 6.34 -12.08
CA GLN A 102 -0.42 6.92 -13.32
C GLN A 102 -1.53 6.06 -13.93
N GLN A 103 -1.32 4.74 -13.96
CA GLN A 103 -2.28 3.78 -14.52
C GLN A 103 -2.19 2.45 -13.76
N ILE A 104 -3.32 1.73 -13.69
CA ILE A 104 -3.41 0.42 -13.06
C ILE A 104 -4.05 -0.54 -14.05
N TRP A 105 -3.47 -1.73 -14.19
CA TRP A 105 -4.09 -2.85 -14.87
C TRP A 105 -4.34 -3.97 -13.88
N ILE A 106 -5.55 -4.51 -13.89
CA ILE A 106 -5.94 -5.67 -13.10
C ILE A 106 -6.26 -6.80 -14.08
N GLN A 107 -5.46 -7.86 -14.05
CA GLN A 107 -5.62 -9.01 -14.97
C GLN A 107 -5.69 -8.59 -16.45
N GLY A 108 -4.91 -7.59 -16.85
CA GLY A 108 -4.83 -7.06 -18.20
C GLY A 108 -5.90 -6.02 -18.55
N GLN A 109 -6.86 -5.75 -17.67
CA GLN A 109 -7.88 -4.72 -17.86
C GLN A 109 -7.44 -3.41 -17.22
N LEU A 110 -7.51 -2.30 -17.96
CA LEU A 110 -7.25 -0.97 -17.42
C LEU A 110 -8.32 -0.64 -16.36
N ALA A 111 -7.88 -0.28 -15.17
CA ALA A 111 -8.75 0.15 -14.08
C ALA A 111 -8.83 1.68 -14.04
N SER A 112 -10.04 2.20 -13.84
CA SER A 112 -10.29 3.61 -13.52
C SER A 112 -10.23 3.81 -12.01
N PHE A 113 -9.57 4.86 -11.54
CA PHE A 113 -9.48 5.25 -10.13
C PHE A 113 -9.46 6.77 -9.98
#